data_AF-A0A918J5K5-F1
#
_entry.id   AF-A0A918J5K5-F1
#
_cell.length_a   1.000
_cell.length_b   1.000
_cell.length_c   1.000
_cell.angle_alpha   90.00
_cell.angle_beta   90.00
_cell.angle_gamma   90.00
#
_symmetry.space_group_name_H-M   'P 1'
#
loop_
_entity.id
_entity.type
_entity.pdbx_description
1 polymer ?
#
loop_
_entity_poly.entity_id
_entity_poly.type
_entity_poly.pdbx_seq_one_letter_code
_entity_poly.pdbx_strand_id
1 'polypeptide(L)'
;MNRFLTVMFCIGLTFNTNSISAQKNNSLRVVLDPGHGGEDSGAIGVIGVNGIYEKDIVIQVAREVIRLNKELYNNRLEIYLTRYTDTFISLADRAKLVKSLLADVLISLHCNDSPIKESQGIEAYIQGSQSHRNLELRRESEHLA
;
A
#
# COMPACT_ATOMS: atom_id res chain seq x y z
N MET A 1 49.54 -64.20 -0.28
CA MET A 1 49.59 -62.90 -1.01
C MET A 1 48.14 -62.54 -1.30
N ASN A 2 47.48 -61.50 -0.78
CA ASN A 2 47.92 -60.28 -0.09
C ASN A 2 46.97 -59.96 1.08
N ARG A 3 47.57 -59.58 2.21
CA ARG A 3 46.97 -58.76 3.28
C ARG A 3 47.33 -57.30 2.97
N PHE A 4 46.78 -56.33 3.72
CA PHE A 4 46.84 -54.85 3.55
C PHE A 4 45.72 -54.33 2.63
N LEU A 5 44.67 -53.66 3.13
CA LEU A 5 44.78 -52.35 3.78
C LEU A 5 43.53 -52.04 4.69
N THR A 6 43.79 -51.93 6.00
CA THR A 6 43.31 -50.93 6.99
C THR A 6 41.99 -50.19 6.68
N VAL A 7 40.85 -50.46 7.35
CA VAL A 7 40.34 -49.94 8.65
C VAL A 7 40.33 -48.40 8.81
N MET A 8 39.13 -47.83 9.02
CA MET A 8 38.80 -46.53 9.64
C MET A 8 39.21 -45.22 8.93
N PHE A 9 38.23 -44.53 8.34
CA PHE A 9 37.79 -43.27 8.94
C PHE A 9 36.36 -42.92 8.49
N CYS A 10 35.46 -42.89 9.47
CA CYS A 10 34.11 -42.37 9.33
C CYS A 10 34.16 -40.91 8.86
N ILE A 11 33.73 -40.64 7.63
CA ILE A 11 33.16 -39.32 7.32
C ILE A 11 31.69 -39.58 7.02
N GLY A 12 30.95 -39.80 8.10
CA GLY A 12 29.54 -39.50 8.10
C GLY A 12 29.44 -38.00 7.86
N LEU A 13 29.20 -37.61 6.61
CA LEU A 13 28.61 -36.32 6.29
C LEU A 13 27.20 -36.35 6.86
N THR A 14 27.08 -36.10 8.16
CA THR A 14 25.85 -35.62 8.76
C THR A 14 25.57 -34.31 8.06
N PHE A 15 24.74 -34.37 7.01
CA PHE A 15 24.00 -33.20 6.56
C PHE A 15 23.22 -32.74 7.78
N ASN A 16 23.77 -31.75 8.49
CA ASN A 16 22.99 -30.93 9.39
C ASN A 16 21.93 -30.29 8.50
N THR A 17 20.75 -30.91 8.42
CA THR A 17 19.54 -30.23 8.02
C THR A 17 19.23 -29.27 9.17
N ASN A 18 20.01 -28.20 9.27
CA ASN A 18 19.50 -26.98 9.85
C ASN A 18 18.29 -26.68 8.98
N SER A 19 17.11 -26.98 9.49
CA SER A 19 15.87 -26.44 8.97
C SER A 19 16.07 -24.93 9.05
N ILE A 20 16.55 -24.34 7.95
CA ILE A 20 16.43 -22.92 7.72
C ILE A 20 14.93 -22.74 7.66
N SER A 21 14.33 -22.43 8.81
CA SER A 21 13.03 -21.81 8.86
C SER A 21 13.21 -20.53 8.06
N ALA A 22 12.89 -20.59 6.77
CA ALA A 22 12.81 -19.41 5.95
C ALA A 22 11.79 -18.54 6.68
N GLN A 23 12.26 -17.50 7.34
CA GLN A 23 11.40 -16.57 8.05
C GLN A 23 10.42 -16.07 7.00
N LYS A 24 9.16 -16.50 7.13
CA LYS A 24 8.09 -16.10 6.22
C LYS A 24 8.00 -14.59 6.31
N ASN A 25 8.61 -13.92 5.33
CA ASN A 25 8.64 -12.48 5.27
C ASN A 25 7.24 -12.06 4.80
N ASN A 26 6.29 -11.99 5.75
CA ASN A 26 4.95 -11.47 5.49
C ASN A 26 5.09 -9.97 5.24
N SER A 27 5.47 -9.60 4.02
CA SER A 27 5.38 -8.20 3.57
C SER A 27 3.91 -7.77 3.68
N LEU A 28 3.68 -6.62 4.31
CA LEU A 28 2.34 -6.07 4.46
C LEU A 28 1.83 -5.68 3.07
N ARG A 29 0.69 -6.25 2.67
CA ARG A 29 0.07 -5.99 1.38
C ARG A 29 -0.85 -4.79 1.48
N VAL A 30 -0.47 -3.71 0.81
CA VAL A 30 -1.18 -2.44 0.82
C VAL A 30 -1.78 -2.20 -0.57
N VAL A 31 -3.08 -1.91 -0.62
CA VAL A 31 -3.71 -1.39 -1.82
C VAL A 31 -3.88 0.11 -1.66
N LEU A 32 -3.25 0.88 -2.55
CA LEU A 32 -3.55 2.29 -2.74
C LEU A 32 -4.69 2.42 -3.75
N ASP A 33 -5.70 3.21 -3.43
CA ASP A 33 -6.81 3.49 -4.32
C ASP A 33 -6.80 4.97 -4.72
N PRO A 34 -6.12 5.33 -5.84
CA PRO A 34 -6.21 6.68 -6.38
C PRO A 34 -7.63 6.93 -6.88
N GLY A 35 -8.36 7.83 -6.22
CA GLY A 35 -9.74 8.18 -6.56
C GLY A 35 -9.92 8.56 -8.04
N HIS A 36 -11.16 8.49 -8.51
CA HIS A 36 -11.56 8.98 -9.84
C HIS A 36 -10.82 8.28 -11.00
N GLY A 37 -10.68 8.96 -12.15
CA GLY A 37 -9.98 8.49 -13.35
C GLY A 37 -10.88 8.41 -14.57
N GLY A 38 -10.28 8.53 -15.76
CA GLY A 38 -11.00 8.57 -17.03
C GLY A 38 -11.92 9.79 -17.11
N GLU A 39 -13.20 9.55 -17.36
CA GLU A 39 -14.25 10.57 -17.44
C GLU A 39 -14.59 11.20 -16.08
N ASP A 40 -14.27 10.53 -14.98
CA ASP A 40 -14.42 11.07 -13.63
C ASP A 40 -13.16 11.88 -13.27
N SER A 41 -13.28 13.20 -13.25
CA SER A 41 -12.18 14.11 -12.91
C SER A 41 -11.92 14.23 -11.42
N GLY A 42 -12.90 13.91 -10.59
CA GLY A 42 -12.99 14.39 -9.21
C GLY A 42 -13.08 15.92 -9.13
N ALA A 43 -12.68 16.46 -7.98
CA ALA A 43 -12.62 17.90 -7.74
C ALA A 43 -11.73 18.63 -8.76
N ILE A 44 -12.14 19.84 -9.13
CA ILE A 44 -11.42 20.67 -10.10
C ILE A 44 -10.96 21.95 -9.40
N GLY A 45 -9.66 22.04 -9.16
CA GLY A 45 -9.01 23.28 -8.72
C GLY A 45 -8.93 24.28 -9.87
N VAL A 46 -9.45 25.49 -9.66
CA VAL A 46 -9.35 26.57 -10.65
C VAL A 46 -8.01 27.29 -10.50
N ILE A 47 -7.00 26.83 -11.25
CA ILE A 47 -5.71 27.53 -11.41
C ILE A 47 -5.48 27.82 -12.90
N GLY A 48 -5.48 29.10 -13.26
CA GLY A 48 -5.31 29.53 -14.65
C GLY A 48 -6.40 28.99 -15.58
N VAL A 49 -6.05 28.72 -16.85
CA VAL A 49 -7.00 28.29 -17.90
C VAL A 49 -7.22 26.77 -17.97
N ASN A 50 -6.29 25.95 -17.45
CA ASN A 50 -6.30 24.51 -17.69
C ASN A 50 -6.85 23.68 -16.52
N GLY A 51 -7.10 24.30 -15.35
CA GLY A 51 -7.58 23.62 -14.15
C GLY A 51 -6.56 22.60 -13.60
N ILE A 52 -6.81 22.11 -12.40
CA ILE A 52 -6.10 20.98 -11.80
C ILE A 52 -7.15 19.97 -11.37
N TYR A 53 -6.97 18.72 -11.80
CA TYR A 53 -7.94 17.66 -11.55
C TYR A 53 -7.45 16.77 -10.40
N GLU A 54 -8.35 16.47 -9.47
CA GLU A 54 -8.08 15.55 -8.36
C GLU A 54 -7.50 14.22 -8.85
N LYS A 55 -8.08 13.66 -9.93
CA LYS A 55 -7.61 12.39 -10.52
C LYS A 55 -6.12 12.39 -10.88
N ASP A 56 -5.56 13.54 -11.24
CA ASP A 56 -4.17 13.69 -11.65
C ASP A 56 -3.25 13.87 -10.45
N ILE A 57 -3.72 14.52 -9.38
CA ILE A 57 -2.98 14.68 -8.13
C ILE A 57 -2.87 13.32 -7.43
N VAL A 58 -3.99 12.63 -7.21
CA VAL A 58 -4.02 11.43 -6.35
C VAL A 58 -3.20 10.27 -6.93
N ILE A 59 -3.14 10.14 -8.27
CA ILE A 59 -2.28 9.13 -8.93
C ILE A 59 -0.79 9.48 -8.81
N GLN A 60 -0.44 10.77 -8.83
CA GLN A 60 0.94 11.21 -8.61
C GLN A 60 1.37 10.96 -7.17
N VAL A 61 0.50 11.24 -6.19
CA VAL A 61 0.75 10.92 -4.77
C VAL A 61 0.98 9.41 -4.60
N ALA A 62 0.14 8.56 -5.20
CA ALA A 62 0.32 7.11 -5.12
C ALA A 62 1.66 6.63 -5.72
N ARG A 63 2.11 7.25 -6.82
CA ARG A 63 3.41 6.97 -7.44
C ARG A 63 4.58 7.39 -6.54
N GLU A 64 4.47 8.54 -5.87
CA GLU A 64 5.48 8.98 -4.90
C GLU A 64 5.55 8.02 -3.70
N VAL A 65 4.42 7.51 -3.20
CA VAL A 65 4.43 6.49 -2.14
C VAL A 65 5.19 5.23 -2.58
N ILE A 66 4.97 4.75 -3.81
CA ILE A 66 5.72 3.61 -4.37
C ILE A 66 7.22 3.93 -4.46
N ARG A 67 7.57 5.12 -4.98
CA ARG A 67 8.95 5.55 -5.12
C ARG A 67 9.67 5.59 -3.77
N LEU A 68 9.02 6.17 -2.75
CA LEU A 68 9.56 6.25 -1.38
C LEU A 68 9.67 4.86 -0.73
N ASN A 69 8.69 3.97 -0.92
CA ASN A 69 8.78 2.58 -0.45
C ASN A 69 10.02 1.86 -1.02
N LYS A 70 10.32 2.10 -2.30
CA LYS A 70 11.53 1.57 -2.94
C LYS A 70 12.81 2.18 -2.39
N GLU A 71 12.90 3.51 -2.38
CA GLU A 71 14.15 4.22 -2.06
C GLU A 71 14.51 4.20 -0.58
N LEU A 72 13.52 4.34 0.30
CA LEU A 72 13.75 4.52 1.74
C LEU A 72 13.49 3.24 2.54
N TYR A 73 12.63 2.35 2.04
CA TYR A 73 12.16 1.18 2.78
C TYR A 73 12.50 -0.15 2.12
N ASN A 74 13.30 -0.14 1.05
CA ASN A 74 13.75 -1.34 0.33
C ASN A 74 12.59 -2.28 -0.05
N ASN A 75 11.46 -1.72 -0.49
CA ASN A 75 10.22 -2.43 -0.82
C ASN A 75 9.68 -3.31 0.33
N ARG A 76 9.77 -2.84 1.58
CA ARG A 76 9.20 -3.56 2.73
C ARG A 76 7.69 -3.80 2.59
N LEU A 77 6.97 -2.91 1.91
CA LEU A 77 5.54 -3.04 1.62
C LEU A 77 5.31 -3.63 0.21
N GLU A 78 4.35 -4.53 0.09
CA GLU A 78 3.84 -5.04 -1.18
C GLU A 78 2.66 -4.16 -1.63
N ILE A 79 2.95 -3.18 -2.50
CA ILE A 79 1.99 -2.13 -2.87
C ILE A 79 1.33 -2.43 -4.22
N TYR A 80 0.00 -2.40 -4.26
CA TYR A 80 -0.83 -2.48 -5.46
C TYR A 80 -1.68 -1.23 -5.61
N LEU A 81 -2.01 -0.86 -6.85
CA LEU A 81 -2.93 0.26 -7.14
C LEU A 81 -4.22 -0.27 -7.78
N THR A 82 -5.35 0.36 -7.47
CA THR A 82 -6.62 0.09 -8.16
C THR A 82 -6.59 0.55 -9.63
N ARG A 83 -5.81 1.60 -9.94
CA ARG A 83 -5.49 2.06 -11.29
C ARG A 83 -4.05 2.55 -11.39
N TYR A 84 -3.40 2.27 -12.52
CA TYR A 84 -2.00 2.70 -12.79
C TYR A 84 -1.92 3.87 -13.80
N THR A 85 -3.01 4.11 -14.52
CA THR A 85 -3.17 5.11 -15.58
C THR A 85 -4.41 5.96 -15.34
N ASP A 86 -4.66 6.94 -16.22
CA ASP A 86 -5.92 7.69 -16.22
C ASP A 86 -7.05 6.80 -16.77
N THR A 87 -7.67 6.03 -15.89
CA THR A 87 -8.70 5.05 -16.26
C THR A 87 -9.74 4.99 -15.16
N PHE A 88 -11.01 5.07 -15.56
CA PHE A 88 -12.12 4.92 -14.63
C PHE A 88 -12.23 3.47 -14.16
N ILE A 89 -12.23 3.26 -12.85
CA ILE A 89 -12.53 1.98 -12.21
C ILE A 89 -13.74 2.16 -11.29
N SER A 90 -14.74 1.29 -11.43
CA SER A 90 -15.95 1.35 -10.59
C SER A 90 -15.61 1.05 -9.12
N LEU A 91 -16.39 1.60 -8.18
CA LEU A 91 -16.22 1.32 -6.75
C LEU A 91 -16.30 -0.19 -6.43
N ALA A 92 -17.17 -0.92 -7.15
CA ALA A 92 -17.32 -2.36 -7.00
C ALA A 92 -16.06 -3.12 -7.44
N ASP A 93 -15.44 -2.72 -8.55
CA ASP A 93 -14.21 -3.35 -9.04
C ASP A 93 -13.00 -3.02 -8.16
N ARG A 94 -12.93 -1.80 -7.61
CA ARG A 94 -11.93 -1.42 -6.58
C ARG A 94 -12.03 -2.36 -5.38
N ALA A 95 -13.23 -2.53 -4.83
CA ALA A 95 -13.48 -3.43 -3.69
C ALA A 95 -13.17 -4.90 -4.04
N LYS A 96 -13.52 -5.34 -5.25
CA LYS A 96 -13.22 -6.69 -5.74
C LYS A 96 -11.72 -6.95 -5.81
N LEU A 97 -10.94 -5.99 -6.31
CA LEU A 97 -9.48 -6.09 -6.37
C LEU A 97 -8.89 -6.26 -4.95
N VAL A 98 -9.27 -5.39 -4.01
CA VAL A 98 -8.80 -5.43 -2.61
C VAL A 98 -9.06 -6.79 -1.98
N LYS A 99 -10.28 -7.32 -2.16
CA LYS A 99 -10.65 -8.65 -1.67
C LYS A 99 -9.86 -9.77 -2.36
N SER A 100 -9.66 -9.68 -3.66
CA SER A 100 -8.93 -10.71 -4.43
C SER A 100 -7.44 -10.77 -4.09
N LEU A 101 -6.84 -9.61 -3.78
CA LEU A 101 -5.46 -9.50 -3.37
C LEU A 101 -5.27 -9.91 -1.91
N LEU A 102 -6.32 -10.14 -1.13
CA LEU A 102 -6.22 -10.36 0.32
C LEU A 102 -5.38 -9.25 0.98
N ALA A 103 -5.66 -8.00 0.63
CA ALA A 103 -4.91 -6.86 1.12
C ALA A 103 -5.07 -6.72 2.65
N ASP A 104 -3.98 -6.40 3.33
CA ASP A 104 -3.99 -6.13 4.77
C ASP A 104 -4.56 -4.72 5.05
N VAL A 105 -4.28 -3.76 4.15
CA VAL A 105 -4.72 -2.37 4.27
C VAL A 105 -5.16 -1.84 2.90
N LEU A 106 -6.28 -1.12 2.89
CA LEU A 106 -6.70 -0.26 1.79
C LEU A 106 -6.54 1.21 2.21
N ILE A 107 -5.90 2.02 1.38
CA ILE A 107 -5.77 3.47 1.55
C ILE A 107 -6.36 4.14 0.32
N SER A 108 -7.51 4.81 0.45
CA SER A 108 -8.05 5.64 -0.63
C SER A 108 -7.47 7.04 -0.57
N LEU A 109 -7.07 7.57 -1.72
CA LEU A 109 -6.45 8.88 -1.87
C LEU A 109 -7.39 9.81 -2.64
N HIS A 110 -7.73 10.93 -2.03
CA HIS A 110 -8.65 11.95 -2.54
C HIS A 110 -8.14 13.36 -2.22
N CYS A 111 -8.65 14.34 -2.96
CA CYS A 111 -8.51 15.76 -2.64
C CYS A 111 -9.89 16.32 -2.35
N ASN A 112 -10.10 16.83 -1.14
CA ASN A 112 -11.37 17.43 -0.76
C ASN A 112 -11.69 18.67 -1.61
N ASP A 113 -12.98 18.99 -1.67
CA ASP A 113 -13.50 20.23 -2.23
C ASP A 113 -14.46 20.89 -1.23
N SER A 114 -14.49 22.21 -1.23
CA SER A 114 -15.34 23.00 -0.33
C SER A 114 -15.75 24.31 -0.99
N PRO A 115 -17.02 24.74 -0.83
CA PRO A 115 -17.44 26.06 -1.26
C PRO A 115 -16.82 27.19 -0.43
N ILE A 116 -16.27 26.88 0.75
CA ILE A 116 -15.59 27.83 1.63
C ILE A 116 -14.11 27.89 1.22
N LYS A 117 -13.67 29.03 0.70
CA LYS A 117 -12.32 29.20 0.12
C LYS A 117 -11.19 29.06 1.15
N GLU A 118 -11.50 29.31 2.41
CA GLU A 118 -10.56 29.23 3.52
C GLU A 118 -10.39 27.78 4.04
N SER A 119 -11.23 26.84 3.57
CA SER A 119 -11.18 25.43 3.95
C SER A 119 -9.95 24.77 3.34
N GLN A 120 -9.02 24.38 4.21
CA GLN A 120 -7.77 23.73 3.86
C GLN A 120 -7.34 22.81 5.01
N GLY A 121 -6.55 21.79 4.70
CA GLY A 121 -6.04 20.85 5.71
C GLY A 121 -5.90 19.44 5.17
N ILE A 122 -5.60 18.51 6.07
CA ILE A 122 -5.52 17.07 5.80
C ILE A 122 -6.60 16.38 6.63
N GLU A 123 -7.36 15.50 6.00
CA GLU A 123 -8.38 14.70 6.66
C GLU A 123 -8.14 13.21 6.41
N ALA A 124 -8.46 12.38 7.39
CA ALA A 124 -8.37 10.92 7.27
C ALA A 124 -9.70 10.28 7.70
N TYR A 125 -10.34 9.58 6.77
CA TYR A 125 -11.57 8.84 7.03
C TYR A 125 -11.26 7.37 7.25
N ILE A 126 -11.59 6.85 8.43
CA ILE A 126 -11.44 5.44 8.76
C ILE A 126 -12.82 4.80 8.78
N GLN A 127 -13.00 3.74 7.99
CA GLN A 127 -14.21 2.92 8.06
C GLN A 127 -14.12 2.00 9.29
N GLY A 128 -14.98 2.23 10.28
CA GLY A 128 -15.09 1.39 11.47
C GLY A 128 -16.48 0.81 11.65
N SER A 129 -16.57 -0.35 12.32
CA SER A 129 -17.67 -0.53 13.26
C SER A 129 -17.43 0.44 14.42
N GLN A 130 -18.50 1.00 14.99
CA GLN A 130 -18.44 1.97 16.09
C GLN A 130 -17.57 1.44 17.25
N SER A 131 -16.28 1.79 17.27
CA SER A 131 -15.34 1.38 18.30
C SER A 131 -14.54 2.59 18.76
N HIS A 132 -14.37 2.71 20.08
CA HIS A 132 -13.83 3.87 20.77
C HIS A 132 -12.47 4.37 20.23
N ARG A 133 -11.69 3.50 19.60
CA ARG A 133 -10.38 3.81 19.03
C ARG A 133 -10.43 4.75 17.82
N ASN A 134 -11.48 4.67 17.00
CA ASN A 134 -11.66 5.58 15.87
C ASN A 134 -12.10 6.99 16.31
N LEU A 135 -12.77 7.11 17.46
CA LEU A 135 -13.11 8.42 18.02
C LEU A 135 -11.88 9.13 18.55
N GLU A 136 -10.90 8.40 19.08
CA GLU A 136 -9.64 8.94 19.57
C GLU A 136 -8.77 9.43 18.39
N LEU A 137 -8.62 8.60 17.34
CA LEU A 137 -7.89 8.99 16.13
C LEU A 137 -8.53 10.18 15.41
N ARG A 138 -9.87 10.24 15.35
CA ARG A 138 -10.60 11.42 14.80
C ARG A 138 -10.31 12.68 15.61
N ARG A 139 -10.37 12.60 16.94
CA ARG A 139 -10.07 13.73 17.83
C ARG A 139 -8.62 14.20 17.71
N GLU A 140 -7.69 13.28 17.53
CA GLU A 140 -6.28 13.60 17.34
C GLU A 140 -6.04 14.28 15.99
N SER A 141 -6.71 13.84 14.92
CA SER A 141 -6.67 14.52 13.61
C SER A 141 -7.31 15.90 13.63
N GLU A 142 -8.42 16.10 14.36
CA GLU A 142 -9.08 17.40 14.54
C GLU A 142 -8.23 18.37 15.37
N HIS A 143 -7.35 17.87 16.24
CA HIS A 143 -6.48 18.70 17.07
C HIS A 143 -5.18 19.15 16.35
N LEU A 144 -4.84 18.47 15.25
CA LEU A 144 -3.64 18.74 14.44
C LEU A 144 -3.93 19.59 13.20
N ALA A 145 -5.20 19.88 12.91
CA ALA A 145 -5.67 20.79 11.87
C ALA A 145 -5.96 22.18 12.46
#